data_AF-A0A3Q8VAA7-F1
#
_entry.id   AF-A0A3Q8VAA7-F1
#
_cell.length_a   1.000
_cell.length_b   1.000
_cell.length_c   1.000
_cell.angle_alpha   90.00
_cell.angle_beta   90.00
_cell.angle_gamma   90.00
#
_symmetry.space_group_name_H-M   'P 1'
#
loop_
_entity.id
_entity.type
_entity.pdbx_description
1 polymer ?
#
loop_
_entity_poly.entity_id
_entity_poly.type
_entity_poly.pdbx_seq_one_letter_code
_entity_poly.pdbx_strand_id
1 'polypeptide(L)'
;MNDTSGIPRPLRRPRPLRRALLAVVGTLALAAGAATAASASVPPPPSGWNQIFADDFNGPAGSGVNTSNWQYATGKGYPGGPANWGTGEIETMTSSTDNVSLDGAGNLRITPRRDGAGNWTSGRIETNRTDFQPPAGGKMRVEARIQVPNVTGAAARGYWPAFWMLGAPYRGNYWNWPAVGELDIMENTQGMNTVFATMHCGTTPDGPCHETSGIGGSTTCQGTSCQAGFHTYRLEWDRSTSLEEIRFYLDGNNFHTVRENQVDATTWRNATDHGFFIILNVAMGGGFPDAFGGGPDGATQPGHSMLVDYVQVLTSGGGGDPGDPGDPGEPGNRDAYGTIQAESYDAQSGVIRESTSDAGGGQNVGALANGDWLQFRGVNFGSNPARQFSARVASGAGAGISGLVEVRLDSRGNAPIGSFAVGNTGGWQSWRTIPANISSVTGTHDVYLTFTSGQPADFVNVNWFTFGH
;
A
#
# COMPACT_ATOMS: atom_id res chain seq x y z
N MET A 1 77.71 -70.57 -10.79
CA MET A 1 76.50 -70.24 -11.54
C MET A 1 76.15 -68.79 -11.23
N ASN A 2 76.61 -67.92 -12.14
CA ASN A 2 76.10 -66.62 -12.64
C ASN A 2 74.96 -65.92 -11.89
N ASP A 3 74.86 -64.58 -11.79
CA ASP A 3 75.63 -63.41 -12.27
C ASP A 3 75.03 -62.18 -11.52
N THR A 4 75.79 -61.43 -10.70
CA THR A 4 76.40 -60.09 -10.93
C THR A 4 75.45 -58.94 -11.33
N SER A 5 75.28 -57.94 -10.44
CA SER A 5 75.80 -56.53 -10.51
C SER A 5 74.99 -55.57 -11.42
N GLY A 6 74.66 -54.32 -11.10
CA GLY A 6 75.47 -53.24 -10.52
C GLY A 6 75.75 -52.14 -11.57
N ILE A 7 74.98 -51.03 -11.50
CA ILE A 7 75.03 -49.67 -12.12
C ILE A 7 76.32 -49.23 -12.88
N PRO A 8 76.27 -48.55 -14.07
CA PRO A 8 76.47 -47.07 -14.18
C PRO A 8 75.80 -46.27 -15.35
N ARG A 9 75.60 -44.94 -15.13
CA ARG A 9 75.24 -43.82 -16.07
C ARG A 9 76.37 -43.54 -17.13
N PRO A 10 76.36 -42.59 -18.14
CA PRO A 10 75.77 -41.21 -18.17
C PRO A 10 75.51 -40.51 -19.57
N LEU A 11 75.28 -39.16 -19.52
CA LEU A 11 75.47 -38.09 -20.56
C LEU A 11 74.25 -37.81 -21.50
N ARG A 12 73.81 -36.57 -21.80
CA ARG A 12 74.51 -35.30 -22.09
C ARG A 12 73.63 -34.03 -21.81
N ARG A 13 74.32 -32.91 -21.54
CA ARG A 13 73.87 -31.50 -21.55
C ARG A 13 73.84 -30.92 -23.00
N PRO A 14 73.11 -29.81 -23.31
CA PRO A 14 73.59 -28.43 -23.08
C PRO A 14 72.55 -27.40 -22.56
N ARG A 15 73.09 -26.30 -22.01
CA ARG A 15 72.46 -25.02 -21.56
C ARG A 15 72.27 -24.06 -22.77
N PRO A 16 71.41 -23.00 -22.74
CA PRO A 16 71.67 -21.71 -22.04
C PRO A 16 70.42 -21.08 -21.35
N LEU A 17 70.52 -20.62 -20.10
CA LEU A 17 70.75 -19.22 -19.66
C LEU A 17 69.69 -18.19 -20.07
N ARG A 18 68.99 -17.65 -19.05
CA ARG A 18 68.37 -16.31 -18.83
C ARG A 18 67.07 -16.52 -18.03
N ARG A 19 66.69 -15.82 -16.96
CA ARG A 19 67.12 -14.58 -16.30
C ARG A 19 66.52 -14.56 -14.87
N ALA A 20 67.23 -13.90 -13.96
CA ALA A 20 66.78 -13.15 -12.79
C ALA A 20 65.59 -13.68 -11.94
N LEU A 21 65.87 -14.05 -10.69
CA LEU A 21 64.89 -13.92 -9.59
C LEU A 21 65.30 -12.70 -8.77
N LEU A 22 64.52 -11.61 -8.88
CA LEU A 22 64.51 -10.51 -7.93
C LEU A 22 63.45 -10.82 -6.86
N ALA A 23 63.80 -10.59 -5.60
CA ALA A 23 62.88 -10.61 -4.48
C ALA A 23 61.86 -9.47 -4.61
N VAL A 24 60.58 -9.77 -4.36
CA VAL A 24 59.58 -8.75 -4.00
C VAL A 24 58.83 -9.26 -2.78
N VAL A 25 58.92 -8.45 -1.73
CA VAL A 25 58.12 -8.49 -0.50
C VAL A 25 56.65 -8.34 -0.89
N GLY A 26 55.87 -9.41 -0.70
CA GLY A 26 54.41 -9.39 -0.86
C GLY A 26 53.76 -9.07 0.48
N THR A 27 53.34 -7.83 0.65
CA THR A 27 52.45 -7.36 1.72
C THR A 27 51.22 -8.24 1.85
N LEU A 28 51.02 -8.86 3.02
CA LEU A 28 49.73 -9.38 3.45
C LEU A 28 48.77 -8.19 3.65
N ALA A 29 48.05 -7.83 2.59
CA ALA A 29 46.83 -7.06 2.74
C ALA A 29 45.76 -8.03 3.24
N LEU A 30 45.39 -7.92 4.52
CA LEU A 30 44.09 -8.40 4.97
C LEU A 30 43.03 -7.60 4.22
N ALA A 31 42.56 -8.14 3.11
CA ALA A 31 41.26 -7.77 2.57
C ALA A 31 40.22 -8.33 3.54
N ALA A 32 39.92 -7.56 4.59
CA ALA A 32 38.61 -7.61 5.21
C ALA A 32 37.63 -7.19 4.11
N GLY A 33 37.19 -8.15 3.31
CA GLY A 33 36.02 -7.97 2.47
C GLY A 33 34.89 -7.65 3.42
N ALA A 34 34.52 -6.37 3.51
CA ALA A 34 33.21 -6.01 3.95
C ALA A 34 32.26 -6.76 3.01
N ALA A 35 31.71 -7.87 3.48
CA ALA A 35 30.48 -8.38 2.94
C ALA A 35 29.48 -7.25 3.18
N THR A 36 29.34 -6.36 2.18
CA THR A 36 28.12 -5.58 2.04
C THR A 36 27.04 -6.63 1.91
N ALA A 37 26.34 -6.92 3.01
CA ALA A 37 25.08 -7.61 2.94
C ALA A 37 24.28 -6.83 1.89
N ALA A 38 24.01 -7.45 0.75
CA ALA A 38 23.04 -6.93 -0.20
C ALA A 38 21.73 -6.93 0.58
N SER A 39 21.41 -5.80 1.20
CA SER A 39 20.14 -5.59 1.86
C SER A 39 19.19 -5.33 0.71
N ALA A 40 18.37 -6.33 0.38
CA ALA A 40 17.22 -6.09 -0.46
C ALA A 40 16.39 -5.03 0.27
N SER A 41 16.18 -3.90 -0.40
CA SER A 41 15.53 -2.73 0.16
C SER A 41 14.53 -2.25 -0.87
N VAL A 42 13.35 -1.86 -0.39
CA VAL A 42 12.33 -1.25 -1.24
C VAL A 42 12.96 -0.16 -2.12
N PRO A 43 12.80 -0.19 -3.45
CA PRO A 43 13.41 0.79 -4.33
C PRO A 43 12.85 2.19 -4.03
N PRO A 44 13.67 3.25 -4.15
CA PRO A 44 13.18 4.61 -3.96
C PRO A 44 12.06 4.92 -4.97
N PRO A 45 11.01 5.66 -4.56
CA PRO A 45 9.94 6.06 -5.47
C PRO A 45 10.49 6.78 -6.71
N PRO A 46 9.94 6.52 -7.91
CA PRO A 46 10.25 7.31 -9.09
C PRO A 46 9.89 8.79 -8.88
N SER A 47 10.54 9.70 -9.63
CA SER A 47 10.22 11.13 -9.58
C SER A 47 8.71 11.38 -9.78
N GLY A 48 8.12 12.22 -8.93
CA GLY A 48 6.69 12.53 -8.92
C GLY A 48 5.82 11.54 -8.14
N TRP A 49 6.40 10.46 -7.60
CA TRP A 49 5.70 9.50 -6.75
C TRP A 49 6.12 9.63 -5.28
N ASN A 50 5.16 9.54 -4.38
CA ASN A 50 5.34 9.52 -2.93
C ASN A 50 5.08 8.11 -2.40
N GLN A 51 5.95 7.61 -1.53
CA GLN A 51 5.71 6.34 -0.83
C GLN A 51 4.72 6.54 0.31
N ILE A 52 3.61 5.82 0.28
CA ILE A 52 2.63 5.83 1.38
C ILE A 52 2.69 4.55 2.22
N PHE A 53 3.25 3.46 1.69
CA PHE A 53 3.51 2.23 2.45
C PHE A 53 4.71 1.49 1.85
N ALA A 54 5.48 0.84 2.70
CA ALA A 54 6.49 -0.12 2.29
C ALA A 54 6.77 -1.14 3.40
N ASP A 55 7.04 -2.37 3.00
CA ASP A 55 7.66 -3.40 3.83
C ASP A 55 8.72 -4.11 2.99
N ASP A 56 9.96 -4.08 3.46
CA ASP A 56 11.13 -4.73 2.83
C ASP A 56 11.46 -6.09 3.48
N PHE A 57 10.61 -6.55 4.40
CA PHE A 57 10.70 -7.84 5.06
C PHE A 57 12.08 -8.12 5.69
N ASN A 58 12.78 -7.07 6.11
CA ASN A 58 14.03 -7.19 6.84
C ASN A 58 13.79 -7.66 8.27
N GLY A 59 14.50 -8.71 8.68
CA GLY A 59 14.45 -9.23 10.04
C GLY A 59 15.17 -10.56 10.17
N PRO A 60 15.31 -11.10 11.39
CA PRO A 60 16.01 -12.35 11.64
C PRO A 60 15.38 -13.54 10.91
N ALA A 61 16.20 -14.47 10.42
CA ALA A 61 15.69 -15.69 9.80
C ALA A 61 14.79 -16.47 10.77
N GLY A 62 13.60 -16.87 10.29
CA GLY A 62 12.60 -17.59 11.04
C GLY A 62 11.68 -16.73 11.91
N SER A 63 11.85 -15.39 11.95
CA SER A 63 10.87 -14.52 12.62
C SER A 63 9.59 -14.37 11.80
N GLY A 64 8.48 -13.98 12.45
CA GLY A 64 7.25 -13.59 11.76
C GLY A 64 7.35 -12.23 11.07
N VAL A 65 6.27 -11.82 10.40
CA VAL A 65 6.15 -10.48 9.79
C VAL A 65 5.96 -9.41 10.85
N ASN A 66 6.20 -8.14 10.48
CA ASN A 66 5.89 -7.01 11.34
C ASN A 66 4.37 -6.86 11.50
N THR A 67 3.85 -7.16 12.69
CA THR A 67 2.40 -7.13 12.94
C THR A 67 1.82 -5.73 13.10
N SER A 68 2.65 -4.66 13.08
CA SER A 68 2.12 -3.30 12.89
C SER A 68 1.63 -3.08 11.46
N ASN A 69 2.22 -3.79 10.49
CA ASN A 69 1.90 -3.67 9.08
C ASN A 69 0.91 -4.76 8.65
N TRP A 70 1.05 -5.97 9.19
CA TRP A 70 0.35 -7.16 8.71
C TRP A 70 -0.46 -7.85 9.81
N GLN A 71 -1.58 -8.45 9.41
CA GLN A 71 -2.33 -9.41 10.21
C GLN A 71 -2.39 -10.77 9.51
N TYR A 72 -2.50 -11.84 10.30
CA TYR A 72 -2.64 -13.20 9.79
C TYR A 72 -4.12 -13.54 9.62
N ALA A 73 -4.49 -14.02 8.44
CA ALA A 73 -5.81 -14.59 8.21
C ALA A 73 -5.69 -16.11 8.37
N THR A 74 -6.17 -16.65 9.49
CA THR A 74 -5.96 -18.06 9.88
C THR A 74 -7.21 -18.91 9.71
N GLY A 75 -7.04 -20.22 9.53
CA GLY A 75 -8.12 -21.19 9.39
C GLY A 75 -8.41 -21.55 7.94
N LYS A 76 -9.66 -21.99 7.68
CA LYS A 76 -10.16 -22.35 6.35
C LYS A 76 -11.15 -21.33 5.79
N GLY A 77 -11.01 -20.07 6.18
CA GLY A 77 -11.95 -18.99 5.88
C GLY A 77 -11.99 -17.97 7.01
N TYR A 78 -12.48 -16.77 6.70
CA TYR A 78 -12.72 -15.74 7.71
C TYR A 78 -13.76 -16.18 8.74
N PRO A 79 -13.69 -15.69 9.99
CA PRO A 79 -14.75 -15.90 10.97
C PRO A 79 -16.11 -15.42 10.45
N GLY A 80 -17.02 -16.36 10.19
CA GLY A 80 -18.35 -16.06 9.64
C GLY A 80 -18.37 -15.78 8.13
N GLY A 81 -17.23 -15.93 7.43
CA GLY A 81 -17.15 -15.84 5.98
C GLY A 81 -17.35 -17.19 5.28
N PRO A 82 -17.15 -17.24 3.95
CA PRO A 82 -17.26 -18.46 3.15
C PRO A 82 -16.29 -19.56 3.63
N ALA A 83 -16.76 -20.80 3.58
CA ALA A 83 -15.93 -21.97 3.86
C ALA A 83 -14.86 -22.17 2.77
N ASN A 84 -13.71 -22.72 3.16
CA ASN A 84 -12.56 -22.96 2.27
C ASN A 84 -12.20 -21.71 1.45
N TRP A 85 -12.19 -20.57 2.14
CA TRP A 85 -11.93 -19.23 1.58
C TRP A 85 -12.80 -18.84 0.37
N GLY A 86 -13.91 -19.54 0.13
CA GLY A 86 -14.80 -19.31 -1.02
C GLY A 86 -14.34 -19.97 -2.33
N THR A 87 -13.15 -20.59 -2.34
CA THR A 87 -12.49 -21.10 -3.55
C THR A 87 -12.43 -22.63 -3.60
N GLY A 88 -12.71 -23.31 -2.48
CA GLY A 88 -12.55 -24.75 -2.36
C GLY A 88 -11.12 -25.20 -2.08
N GLU A 89 -10.20 -24.27 -1.79
CA GLU A 89 -8.83 -24.58 -1.34
C GLU A 89 -8.82 -25.39 -0.03
N ILE A 90 -7.81 -26.24 0.16
CA ILE A 90 -7.87 -27.32 1.17
C ILE A 90 -6.99 -27.11 2.40
N GLU A 91 -6.04 -26.18 2.31
CA GLU A 91 -5.11 -25.86 3.39
C GLU A 91 -5.80 -25.19 4.57
N THR A 92 -5.13 -25.26 5.72
CA THR A 92 -5.41 -24.39 6.86
C THR A 92 -4.35 -23.30 6.89
N MET A 93 -4.76 -22.04 6.73
CA MET A 93 -3.85 -20.91 6.89
C MET A 93 -3.46 -20.76 8.36
N THR A 94 -2.18 -20.50 8.65
CA THR A 94 -1.68 -20.38 10.02
C THR A 94 -0.83 -19.12 10.21
N SER A 95 -0.61 -18.76 11.47
CA SER A 95 0.38 -17.75 11.88
C SER A 95 1.74 -18.36 12.27
N SER A 96 1.95 -19.66 12.04
CA SER A 96 3.21 -20.33 12.35
C SER A 96 4.33 -19.85 11.43
N THR A 97 5.53 -19.71 11.97
CA THR A 97 6.74 -19.41 11.19
C THR A 97 7.13 -20.55 10.24
N ASP A 98 6.59 -21.75 10.42
CA ASP A 98 6.71 -22.85 9.46
C ASP A 98 6.02 -22.53 8.12
N ASN A 99 4.99 -21.68 8.15
CA ASN A 99 4.24 -21.23 6.99
C ASN A 99 4.58 -19.78 6.60
N VAL A 100 4.77 -18.86 7.55
CA VAL A 100 5.03 -17.45 7.27
C VAL A 100 6.22 -16.96 8.08
N SER A 101 7.38 -16.81 7.44
CA SER A 101 8.60 -16.36 8.11
C SER A 101 9.47 -15.47 7.24
N LEU A 102 10.34 -14.68 7.88
CA LEU A 102 11.41 -13.96 7.21
C LEU A 102 12.61 -14.90 7.01
N ASP A 103 13.37 -14.69 5.94
CA ASP A 103 14.49 -15.56 5.60
C ASP A 103 15.86 -15.10 6.15
N GLY A 104 15.92 -13.92 6.76
CA GLY A 104 17.17 -13.31 7.23
C GLY A 104 17.98 -12.58 6.15
N ALA A 105 17.48 -12.53 4.92
CA ALA A 105 18.12 -11.94 3.75
C ALA A 105 17.23 -10.89 3.06
N GLY A 106 16.22 -10.37 3.77
CA GLY A 106 15.28 -9.36 3.27
C GLY A 106 14.15 -9.94 2.44
N ASN A 107 13.69 -11.16 2.73
CA ASN A 107 12.49 -11.70 2.08
C ASN A 107 11.54 -12.35 3.08
N LEU A 108 10.25 -12.13 2.84
CA LEU A 108 9.17 -12.96 3.37
C LEU A 108 9.11 -14.29 2.62
N ARG A 109 8.84 -15.37 3.37
CA ARG A 109 8.53 -16.71 2.87
C ARG A 109 7.10 -17.09 3.26
N ILE A 110 6.26 -17.36 2.27
CA ILE A 110 4.99 -18.06 2.47
C ILE A 110 5.14 -19.49 1.95
N THR A 111 5.08 -20.46 2.84
CA THR A 111 5.48 -21.85 2.57
C THR A 111 4.33 -22.82 2.86
N PRO A 112 3.74 -23.43 1.82
CA PRO A 112 2.84 -24.56 2.00
C PRO A 112 3.56 -25.75 2.62
N ARG A 113 2.96 -26.36 3.64
CA ARG A 113 3.45 -27.56 4.31
C ARG A 113 2.40 -28.65 4.25
N ARG A 114 2.86 -29.91 4.27
CA ARG A 114 2.00 -31.08 4.34
C ARG A 114 2.48 -31.99 5.46
N ASP A 115 1.59 -32.32 6.39
CA ASP A 115 1.93 -33.23 7.49
C ASP A 115 1.87 -34.71 7.07
N GLY A 116 2.22 -35.62 7.99
CA GLY A 116 2.18 -37.06 7.75
C GLY A 116 0.78 -37.65 7.59
N ALA A 117 -0.27 -36.95 8.03
CA ALA A 117 -1.67 -37.33 7.84
C ALA A 117 -2.21 -36.81 6.49
N GLY A 118 -1.46 -35.95 5.81
CA GLY A 118 -1.79 -35.37 4.52
C GLY A 118 -2.53 -34.05 4.58
N ASN A 119 -2.61 -33.43 5.76
CA ASN A 119 -3.20 -32.10 5.90
C ASN A 119 -2.23 -31.04 5.37
N TRP A 120 -2.78 -30.09 4.61
CA TRP A 120 -2.03 -28.94 4.13
C TRP A 120 -2.18 -27.74 5.08
N THR A 121 -1.09 -27.01 5.26
CA THR A 121 -1.08 -25.69 5.90
C THR A 121 -0.34 -24.71 5.02
N SER A 122 -0.69 -23.43 5.11
CA SER A 122 0.00 -22.35 4.40
C SER A 122 -0.13 -21.04 5.16
N GLY A 123 0.23 -19.94 4.50
CA GLY A 123 0.12 -18.59 5.03
C GLY A 123 -0.76 -17.70 4.17
N ARG A 124 -1.55 -16.86 4.84
CA ARG A 124 -2.27 -15.72 4.28
C ARG A 124 -2.10 -14.54 5.22
N ILE A 125 -1.51 -13.47 4.72
CA ILE A 125 -1.34 -12.22 5.46
C ILE A 125 -2.00 -11.07 4.72
N GLU A 126 -2.46 -10.09 5.48
CA GLU A 126 -3.12 -8.91 4.94
C GLU A 126 -2.55 -7.66 5.59
N THR A 127 -2.55 -6.52 4.88
CA THR A 127 -2.21 -5.26 5.52
C THR A 127 -3.24 -4.89 6.58
N ASN A 128 -2.79 -4.36 7.71
CA ASN A 128 -3.67 -3.76 8.72
C ASN A 128 -4.41 -2.55 8.11
N ARG A 129 -3.69 -1.77 7.30
CA ARG A 129 -4.25 -0.68 6.48
C ARG A 129 -5.22 -1.20 5.43
N THR A 130 -6.30 -0.45 5.25
CA THR A 130 -7.38 -0.71 4.28
C THR A 130 -7.66 0.53 3.42
N ASP A 131 -6.86 1.57 3.53
CA ASP A 131 -7.07 2.91 2.96
C ASP A 131 -6.32 3.10 1.63
N PHE A 132 -5.81 2.03 1.01
CA PHE A 132 -5.10 2.15 -0.26
C PHE A 132 -6.07 2.48 -1.41
N GLN A 133 -6.07 3.74 -1.81
CA GLN A 133 -6.81 4.26 -2.95
C GLN A 133 -5.98 5.39 -3.59
N PRO A 134 -5.97 5.54 -4.93
CA PRO A 134 -5.43 6.75 -5.55
C PRO A 134 -6.18 8.00 -5.05
N PRO A 135 -5.47 9.11 -4.82
CA PRO A 135 -6.15 10.38 -4.56
C PRO A 135 -6.99 10.78 -5.78
N ALA A 136 -8.06 11.56 -5.55
CA ALA A 136 -8.87 12.13 -6.62
C ALA A 136 -7.99 12.90 -7.61
N GLY A 137 -8.19 12.68 -8.92
CA GLY A 137 -7.33 13.27 -9.95
C GLY A 137 -5.88 12.77 -9.95
N GLY A 138 -5.55 11.75 -9.16
CA GLY A 138 -4.21 11.19 -9.01
C GLY A 138 -4.12 9.73 -9.40
N LYS A 139 -3.03 9.10 -8.98
CA LYS A 139 -2.68 7.72 -9.31
C LYS A 139 -2.16 7.01 -8.08
N MET A 140 -2.33 5.70 -8.06
CA MET A 140 -1.74 4.80 -7.08
C MET A 140 -0.98 3.69 -7.80
N ARG A 141 0.16 3.29 -7.25
CA ARG A 141 0.87 2.07 -7.62
C ARG A 141 0.93 1.15 -6.43
N VAL A 142 0.65 -0.12 -6.66
CA VAL A 142 0.83 -1.19 -5.68
C VAL A 142 1.74 -2.21 -6.34
N GLU A 143 2.91 -2.43 -5.76
CA GLU A 143 3.98 -3.20 -6.37
C GLU A 143 4.59 -4.17 -5.37
N ALA A 144 4.93 -5.37 -5.84
CA ALA A 144 5.72 -6.33 -5.09
C ALA A 144 6.75 -7.00 -5.99
N ARG A 145 7.92 -7.30 -5.42
CA ARG A 145 8.95 -8.11 -6.07
C ARG A 145 8.90 -9.53 -5.51
N ILE A 146 8.46 -10.49 -6.33
CA ILE A 146 8.08 -11.83 -5.90
C ILE A 146 8.78 -12.88 -6.76
N GLN A 147 9.27 -13.95 -6.14
CA GLN A 147 9.53 -15.23 -6.79
C GLN A 147 8.41 -16.19 -6.39
N VAL A 148 7.64 -16.68 -7.36
CA VAL A 148 6.58 -17.67 -7.06
C VAL A 148 7.23 -19.01 -6.67
N PRO A 149 6.51 -19.94 -6.00
CA PRO A 149 7.07 -21.22 -5.57
C PRO A 149 7.86 -21.92 -6.66
N ASN A 150 9.15 -22.20 -6.38
CA ASN A 150 10.06 -22.79 -7.35
C ASN A 150 9.84 -24.31 -7.48
N VAL A 151 8.67 -24.67 -8.00
CA VAL A 151 8.23 -26.04 -8.24
C VAL A 151 7.44 -26.07 -9.54
N THR A 152 7.62 -27.12 -10.34
CA THR A 152 6.96 -27.26 -11.64
C THR A 152 6.45 -28.68 -11.87
N GLY A 153 5.62 -28.87 -12.90
CA GLY A 153 5.11 -30.18 -13.30
C GLY A 153 4.22 -30.82 -12.23
N ALA A 154 4.29 -32.15 -12.09
CA ALA A 154 3.46 -32.90 -11.14
C ALA A 154 3.68 -32.46 -9.68
N ALA A 155 4.90 -32.03 -9.33
CA ALA A 155 5.23 -31.56 -8.00
C ALA A 155 4.53 -30.25 -7.62
N ALA A 156 4.07 -29.47 -8.60
CA ALA A 156 3.46 -28.15 -8.42
C ALA A 156 1.92 -28.15 -8.48
N ARG A 157 1.29 -29.30 -8.77
CA ARG A 157 -0.17 -29.38 -8.89
C ARG A 157 -0.85 -28.89 -7.61
N GLY A 158 -1.81 -28.00 -7.76
CA GLY A 158 -2.55 -27.39 -6.66
C GLY A 158 -1.90 -26.14 -6.06
N TYR A 159 -0.64 -25.79 -6.39
CA TYR A 159 -0.08 -24.54 -5.87
C TYR A 159 -0.79 -23.33 -6.49
N TRP A 160 -1.21 -22.38 -5.64
CA TRP A 160 -1.82 -21.12 -6.06
C TRP A 160 -1.28 -19.93 -5.25
N PRO A 161 -0.07 -19.44 -5.56
CA PRO A 161 0.44 -18.16 -5.05
C PRO A 161 -0.37 -16.97 -5.58
N ALA A 162 -0.64 -15.99 -4.72
CA ALA A 162 -1.34 -14.77 -5.07
C ALA A 162 -0.80 -13.53 -4.33
N PHE A 163 -0.80 -12.41 -5.05
CA PHE A 163 -0.60 -11.04 -4.56
C PHE A 163 -1.72 -10.17 -5.14
N TRP A 164 -2.59 -9.67 -4.27
CA TRP A 164 -3.86 -9.11 -4.68
C TRP A 164 -4.38 -8.11 -3.66
N MET A 165 -5.49 -7.45 -4.00
CA MET A 165 -6.14 -6.45 -3.17
C MET A 165 -7.63 -6.71 -3.11
N LEU A 166 -8.23 -6.40 -1.96
CA LEU A 166 -9.68 -6.51 -1.76
C LEU A 166 -10.22 -5.22 -1.15
N GLY A 167 -11.40 -4.80 -1.60
CA GLY A 167 -12.00 -3.56 -1.13
C GLY A 167 -12.21 -3.58 0.39
N ALA A 168 -11.88 -2.47 1.06
CA ALA A 168 -11.97 -2.31 2.51
C ALA A 168 -13.31 -2.76 3.12
N PRO A 169 -14.48 -2.50 2.50
CA PRO A 169 -15.76 -2.93 3.05
C PRO A 169 -15.95 -4.45 3.15
N TYR A 170 -15.06 -5.26 2.58
CA TYR A 170 -15.10 -6.71 2.75
C TYR A 170 -14.67 -7.14 4.16
N ARG A 171 -13.72 -6.44 4.77
CA ARG A 171 -13.18 -6.80 6.08
C ARG A 171 -14.25 -6.64 7.16
N GLY A 172 -14.65 -7.75 7.77
CA GLY A 172 -15.72 -7.81 8.78
C GLY A 172 -17.12 -8.00 8.20
N ASN A 173 -17.28 -7.96 6.87
CA ASN A 173 -18.52 -8.31 6.17
C ASN A 173 -18.43 -9.73 5.60
N TYR A 174 -17.41 -10.00 4.78
CA TYR A 174 -17.08 -11.27 4.13
C TYR A 174 -18.12 -11.83 3.13
N TRP A 175 -19.22 -11.12 2.85
CA TRP A 175 -20.32 -11.58 1.98
C TRP A 175 -20.68 -10.62 0.84
N ASN A 176 -19.91 -9.55 0.64
CA ASN A 176 -20.13 -8.53 -0.39
C ASN A 176 -19.21 -8.65 -1.62
N TRP A 177 -18.51 -9.78 -1.76
CA TRP A 177 -17.82 -10.14 -3.00
C TRP A 177 -18.84 -10.59 -4.07
N PRO A 178 -18.66 -10.26 -5.37
CA PRO A 178 -17.55 -9.50 -5.97
C PRO A 178 -17.81 -7.98 -6.02
N ALA A 179 -19.00 -7.53 -5.60
CA ALA A 179 -19.42 -6.13 -5.72
C ALA A 179 -18.45 -5.13 -5.08
N VAL A 180 -17.76 -5.53 -4.00
CA VAL A 180 -16.77 -4.74 -3.25
C VAL A 180 -15.45 -4.51 -4.00
N GLY A 181 -15.24 -5.15 -5.15
CA GLY A 181 -14.00 -5.02 -5.92
C GLY A 181 -12.85 -5.85 -5.38
N GLU A 182 -12.25 -6.64 -6.27
CA GLU A 182 -11.02 -7.40 -6.06
C GLU A 182 -10.06 -7.12 -7.22
N LEU A 183 -8.79 -6.89 -6.91
CA LEU A 183 -7.74 -6.59 -7.89
C LEU A 183 -6.57 -7.54 -7.70
N ASP A 184 -6.54 -8.58 -8.54
CA ASP A 184 -5.49 -9.59 -8.54
C ASP A 184 -4.29 -9.09 -9.35
N ILE A 185 -3.23 -8.70 -8.64
CA ILE A 185 -2.04 -8.11 -9.26
C ILE A 185 -1.16 -9.20 -9.86
N MET A 186 -1.08 -10.34 -9.17
CA MET A 186 -0.40 -11.54 -9.62
C MET A 186 -1.09 -12.77 -9.03
N GLU A 187 -1.55 -13.64 -9.90
CA GLU A 187 -1.84 -15.03 -9.57
C GLU A 187 -1.03 -15.96 -10.47
N ASN A 188 -0.66 -17.11 -9.92
CA ASN A 188 -0.07 -18.21 -10.66
C ASN A 188 -0.66 -19.53 -10.17
N THR A 189 -0.66 -20.55 -11.03
CA THR A 189 -1.06 -21.88 -10.64
C THR A 189 -0.22 -22.96 -11.33
N GLN A 190 -0.19 -24.15 -10.76
CA GLN A 190 0.46 -25.35 -11.32
C GLN A 190 1.97 -25.22 -11.59
N GLY A 191 2.63 -24.19 -11.04
CA GLY A 191 4.04 -23.91 -11.31
C GLY A 191 4.33 -23.57 -12.77
N MET A 192 3.36 -22.97 -13.48
CA MET A 192 3.51 -22.56 -14.88
C MET A 192 4.28 -21.25 -14.99
N ASN A 193 5.05 -21.03 -16.07
CA ASN A 193 5.64 -19.73 -16.36
C ASN A 193 4.61 -18.73 -16.94
N THR A 194 3.48 -18.56 -16.25
CA THR A 194 2.36 -17.69 -16.65
C THR A 194 1.86 -16.94 -15.43
N VAL A 195 1.57 -15.66 -15.60
CA VAL A 195 1.02 -14.77 -14.58
C VAL A 195 -0.33 -14.31 -15.06
N PHE A 196 -1.30 -14.32 -14.15
CA PHE A 196 -2.64 -13.80 -14.36
C PHE A 196 -2.82 -12.53 -13.53
N ALA A 197 -3.57 -11.58 -14.07
CA ALA A 197 -4.04 -10.42 -13.33
C ALA A 197 -5.48 -10.12 -13.73
N THR A 198 -6.31 -9.81 -12.74
CA THR A 198 -7.76 -9.85 -12.87
C THR A 198 -8.40 -8.75 -12.04
N MET A 199 -9.52 -8.20 -12.52
CA MET A 199 -10.43 -7.42 -11.70
C MET A 199 -11.75 -8.20 -11.57
N HIS A 200 -12.18 -8.44 -10.33
CA HIS A 200 -13.53 -8.94 -10.03
C HIS A 200 -14.42 -7.79 -9.54
N CYS A 201 -15.66 -7.77 -10.01
CA CYS A 201 -16.61 -6.70 -9.72
C CYS A 201 -18.06 -7.10 -10.03
N GLY A 202 -19.01 -6.28 -9.57
CA GLY A 202 -20.42 -6.46 -9.91
C GLY A 202 -21.06 -7.66 -9.23
N THR A 203 -21.57 -8.61 -10.02
CA THR A 203 -22.40 -9.73 -9.51
C THR A 203 -21.90 -11.06 -10.04
N THR A 204 -22.07 -12.11 -9.23
CA THR A 204 -21.80 -13.50 -9.62
C THR A 204 -23.09 -14.33 -9.63
N PRO A 205 -23.26 -15.28 -10.57
CA PRO A 205 -22.39 -15.57 -11.73
C PRO A 205 -22.56 -14.58 -12.89
N ASP A 206 -21.62 -14.63 -13.84
CA ASP A 206 -21.51 -13.84 -15.07
C ASP A 206 -21.37 -12.34 -14.82
N GLY A 207 -22.46 -11.63 -14.50
CA GLY A 207 -22.41 -10.18 -14.24
C GLY A 207 -21.70 -9.34 -15.32
N PRO A 208 -21.44 -8.06 -15.01
CA PRO A 208 -20.72 -7.16 -15.92
C PRO A 208 -19.21 -7.47 -16.01
N CYS A 209 -18.66 -8.23 -15.05
CA CYS A 209 -17.23 -8.53 -14.95
C CYS A 209 -16.90 -9.99 -15.34
N HIS A 210 -17.86 -10.74 -15.87
CA HIS A 210 -17.71 -12.14 -16.31
C HIS A 210 -17.30 -13.10 -15.18
N GLU A 211 -17.95 -12.96 -14.03
CA GLU A 211 -17.70 -13.74 -12.83
C GLU A 211 -18.02 -15.23 -13.01
N THR A 212 -17.21 -16.16 -12.49
CA THR A 212 -16.03 -15.96 -11.63
C THR A 212 -14.72 -15.83 -12.40
N SER A 213 -14.74 -15.57 -13.71
CA SER A 213 -13.50 -15.41 -14.50
C SER A 213 -12.88 -14.03 -14.30
N GLY A 214 -13.70 -13.00 -14.07
CA GLY A 214 -13.26 -11.62 -13.94
C GLY A 214 -12.81 -11.01 -15.27
N ILE A 215 -12.46 -9.72 -15.22
CA ILE A 215 -11.87 -9.01 -16.36
C ILE A 215 -10.35 -9.22 -16.30
N GLY A 216 -9.90 -10.38 -16.81
CA GLY A 216 -8.53 -10.86 -16.65
C GLY A 216 -7.66 -10.79 -17.91
N GLY A 217 -6.35 -10.78 -17.69
CA GLY A 217 -5.31 -10.93 -18.71
C GLY A 217 -4.18 -11.80 -18.19
N SER A 218 -3.34 -12.33 -19.10
CA SER A 218 -2.18 -13.13 -18.72
C SER A 218 -0.97 -12.84 -19.59
N THR A 219 0.21 -13.09 -19.02
CA THR A 219 1.49 -13.01 -19.72
C THR A 219 2.49 -14.00 -19.13
N THR A 220 3.71 -14.04 -19.65
CA THR A 220 4.76 -14.98 -19.21
C THR A 220 5.99 -14.20 -18.74
N CYS A 221 6.65 -14.66 -17.67
CA CYS A 221 7.91 -14.07 -17.23
C CYS A 221 9.01 -14.31 -18.27
N GLN A 222 9.81 -13.27 -18.54
CA GLN A 222 10.87 -13.25 -19.54
C GLN A 222 12.25 -13.13 -18.88
N GLY A 223 13.30 -13.61 -19.55
CA GLY A 223 14.67 -13.67 -19.00
C GLY A 223 14.86 -14.84 -18.03
N THR A 224 14.06 -14.89 -16.97
CA THR A 224 13.87 -16.04 -16.08
C THR A 224 12.40 -16.43 -16.02
N SER A 225 12.09 -17.69 -15.74
CA SER A 225 10.71 -18.05 -15.43
C SER A 225 10.30 -17.49 -14.08
N CYS A 226 9.00 -17.30 -13.86
CA CYS A 226 8.47 -16.75 -12.60
C CYS A 226 8.93 -17.56 -11.37
N GLN A 227 9.13 -18.87 -11.55
CA GLN A 227 9.63 -19.80 -10.52
C GLN A 227 11.12 -19.65 -10.27
N ALA A 228 11.90 -19.30 -11.29
CA ALA A 228 13.36 -19.37 -11.23
C ALA A 228 14.00 -18.11 -10.64
N GLY A 229 13.26 -17.01 -10.54
CA GLY A 229 13.77 -15.75 -10.01
C GLY A 229 12.68 -14.77 -9.62
N PHE A 230 13.11 -13.65 -9.04
CA PHE A 230 12.22 -12.56 -8.69
C PHE A 230 11.81 -11.74 -9.92
N HIS A 231 10.53 -11.44 -9.99
CA HIS A 231 9.92 -10.53 -10.94
C HIS A 231 9.13 -9.45 -10.19
N THR A 232 8.93 -8.30 -10.84
CA THR A 232 8.16 -7.19 -10.27
C THR A 232 6.75 -7.19 -10.83
N TYR A 233 5.77 -7.33 -9.94
CA TYR A 233 4.34 -7.33 -10.24
C TYR A 233 3.75 -6.02 -9.75
N ARG A 234 3.09 -5.26 -10.63
CA ARG A 234 2.55 -3.95 -10.27
C ARG A 234 1.15 -3.72 -10.83
N LEU A 235 0.31 -3.13 -10.00
CA LEU A 235 -0.92 -2.45 -10.39
C LEU A 235 -0.68 -0.94 -10.40
N GLU A 236 -1.16 -0.24 -11.43
CA GLU A 236 -1.28 1.21 -11.45
C GLU A 236 -2.74 1.58 -11.70
N TRP A 237 -3.36 2.27 -10.73
CA TRP A 237 -4.71 2.79 -10.84
C TRP A 237 -4.64 4.29 -11.05
N ASP A 238 -5.19 4.74 -12.18
CA ASP A 238 -5.14 6.10 -12.67
C ASP A 238 -6.53 6.74 -12.66
N ARG A 239 -6.72 7.73 -11.77
CA ARG A 239 -7.90 8.58 -11.68
C ARG A 239 -7.62 10.00 -12.18
N SER A 240 -6.47 10.23 -12.81
CA SER A 240 -6.06 11.56 -13.29
C SER A 240 -6.66 11.94 -14.64
N THR A 241 -7.35 11.00 -15.28
CA THR A 241 -8.00 11.17 -16.59
C THR A 241 -9.51 11.06 -16.47
N SER A 242 -10.24 11.56 -17.48
CA SER A 242 -11.71 11.50 -17.52
C SER A 242 -12.29 10.09 -17.67
N LEU A 243 -11.44 9.10 -17.93
CA LEU A 243 -11.75 7.69 -17.95
C LEU A 243 -10.74 7.04 -17.03
N GLU A 244 -11.21 6.47 -15.91
CA GLU A 244 -10.30 5.80 -14.99
C GLU A 244 -9.79 4.48 -15.56
N GLU A 245 -8.56 4.10 -15.21
CA GLU A 245 -7.93 2.86 -15.67
C GLU A 245 -7.19 2.17 -14.54
N ILE A 246 -7.25 0.84 -14.53
CA ILE A 246 -6.40 -0.04 -13.72
C ILE A 246 -5.52 -0.84 -14.68
N ARG A 247 -4.20 -0.67 -14.56
CA ARG A 247 -3.19 -1.26 -15.45
C ARG A 247 -2.30 -2.22 -14.68
N PHE A 248 -2.07 -3.40 -15.23
CA PHE A 248 -1.27 -4.46 -14.63
C PHE A 248 0.04 -4.66 -15.39
N TYR A 249 1.15 -4.71 -14.65
CA TYR A 249 2.49 -4.74 -15.18
C TYR A 249 3.27 -5.94 -14.66
N LEU A 250 4.06 -6.53 -15.55
CA LEU A 250 5.12 -7.49 -15.23
C LEU A 250 6.47 -6.92 -15.68
N ASP A 251 7.40 -6.74 -14.74
CA ASP A 251 8.73 -6.16 -14.96
C ASP A 251 8.68 -4.82 -15.71
N GLY A 252 7.70 -3.99 -15.35
CA GLY A 252 7.48 -2.69 -15.98
C GLY A 252 6.73 -2.71 -17.31
N ASN A 253 6.38 -3.88 -17.84
CA ASN A 253 5.60 -4.01 -19.08
C ASN A 253 4.11 -4.15 -18.76
N ASN A 254 3.29 -3.20 -19.21
CA ASN A 254 1.83 -3.32 -19.11
C ASN A 254 1.36 -4.50 -19.99
N PHE A 255 0.66 -5.46 -19.42
CA PHE A 255 0.11 -6.60 -20.16
C PHE A 255 -1.41 -6.70 -20.09
N HIS A 256 -2.06 -5.96 -19.18
CA HIS A 256 -3.52 -5.97 -19.05
C HIS A 256 -4.05 -4.62 -18.54
N THR A 257 -5.22 -4.21 -19.01
CA THR A 257 -5.82 -2.92 -18.62
C THR A 257 -7.33 -3.03 -18.54
N VAL A 258 -7.86 -2.73 -17.36
CA VAL A 258 -9.31 -2.57 -17.13
C VAL A 258 -9.63 -1.08 -17.14
N ARG A 259 -10.70 -0.71 -17.82
CA ARG A 259 -11.14 0.68 -17.99
C ARG A 259 -12.51 0.83 -17.38
N GLU A 260 -12.76 1.97 -16.75
CA GLU A 260 -14.04 2.29 -16.11
C GLU A 260 -15.25 2.02 -17.02
N ASN A 261 -15.15 2.35 -18.31
CA ASN A 261 -16.23 2.19 -19.29
C ASN A 261 -16.45 0.75 -19.79
N GLN A 262 -15.74 -0.25 -19.26
CA GLN A 262 -16.05 -1.66 -19.53
C GLN A 262 -17.27 -2.13 -18.75
N VAL A 263 -17.63 -1.42 -17.66
CA VAL A 263 -18.80 -1.68 -16.83
C VAL A 263 -19.65 -0.41 -16.69
N ASP A 264 -20.84 -0.52 -16.12
CA ASP A 264 -21.62 0.67 -15.79
C ASP A 264 -21.03 1.44 -14.60
N ALA A 265 -21.34 2.73 -14.52
CA ALA A 265 -20.77 3.62 -13.49
C ALA A 265 -21.12 3.22 -12.04
N THR A 266 -22.21 2.48 -11.81
CA THR A 266 -22.54 2.00 -10.46
C THR A 266 -21.67 0.81 -10.09
N THR A 267 -21.49 -0.13 -11.02
CA THR A 267 -20.57 -1.26 -10.84
C THR A 267 -19.14 -0.78 -10.60
N TRP A 268 -18.64 0.18 -11.39
CA TRP A 268 -17.31 0.74 -11.18
C TRP A 268 -17.16 1.33 -9.78
N ARG A 269 -18.00 2.30 -9.41
CA ARG A 269 -17.93 2.97 -8.11
C ARG A 269 -18.08 2.01 -6.93
N ASN A 270 -18.98 1.03 -7.01
CA ASN A 270 -19.13 0.03 -5.95
C ASN A 270 -17.85 -0.79 -5.73
N ALA A 271 -17.08 -1.02 -6.80
CA ALA A 271 -15.83 -1.76 -6.74
C ALA A 271 -14.62 -0.87 -6.42
N THR A 272 -14.68 0.46 -6.62
CA THR A 272 -13.49 1.32 -6.63
C THR A 272 -13.58 2.59 -5.79
N ASP A 273 -14.75 3.05 -5.36
CA ASP A 273 -14.88 4.26 -4.52
C ASP A 273 -14.70 3.96 -3.01
N HIS A 274 -13.61 3.29 -2.68
CA HIS A 274 -13.14 3.05 -1.32
C HIS A 274 -11.68 2.61 -1.31
N GLY A 275 -11.07 2.61 -0.13
CA GLY A 275 -9.77 2.00 0.09
C GLY A 275 -9.75 0.49 -0.13
N PHE A 276 -8.56 -0.05 -0.30
CA PHE A 276 -8.27 -1.47 -0.39
C PHE A 276 -7.23 -1.88 0.65
N PHE A 277 -7.22 -3.17 1.00
CA PHE A 277 -6.11 -3.80 1.69
C PHE A 277 -5.42 -4.81 0.78
N ILE A 278 -4.14 -5.06 1.02
CA ILE A 278 -3.31 -5.99 0.25
C ILE A 278 -3.34 -7.36 0.92
N ILE A 279 -3.37 -8.43 0.12
CA ILE A 279 -3.25 -9.82 0.57
C ILE A 279 -2.08 -10.51 -0.14
N LEU A 280 -1.33 -11.30 0.62
CA LEU A 280 -0.33 -12.25 0.13
C LEU A 280 -0.66 -13.64 0.65
N ASN A 281 -0.76 -14.63 -0.23
CA ASN A 281 -0.97 -16.03 0.18
C ASN A 281 -0.40 -17.03 -0.83
N VAL A 282 -0.32 -18.28 -0.39
CA VAL A 282 -0.18 -19.43 -1.28
C VAL A 282 -1.27 -20.44 -0.92
N ALA A 283 -2.36 -20.46 -1.69
CA ALA A 283 -3.40 -21.45 -1.53
C ALA A 283 -2.97 -22.82 -2.09
N MET A 284 -3.64 -23.88 -1.63
CA MET A 284 -3.45 -25.24 -2.09
C MET A 284 -4.78 -25.85 -2.57
N GLY A 285 -4.88 -26.02 -3.90
CA GLY A 285 -6.08 -26.53 -4.57
C GLY A 285 -7.14 -25.45 -4.77
N GLY A 286 -8.38 -25.87 -5.02
CA GLY A 286 -9.49 -24.97 -5.30
C GLY A 286 -9.73 -24.73 -6.79
N GLY A 287 -10.75 -23.91 -7.08
CA GLY A 287 -11.31 -23.75 -8.41
C GLY A 287 -10.30 -23.32 -9.47
N PHE A 288 -9.33 -22.46 -9.12
CA PHE A 288 -8.34 -22.00 -10.09
C PHE A 288 -7.35 -23.11 -10.48
N PRO A 289 -6.63 -23.79 -9.57
CA PRO A 289 -5.89 -25.01 -9.91
C PRO A 289 -6.71 -26.07 -10.64
N ASP A 290 -7.97 -26.29 -10.26
CA ASP A 290 -8.87 -27.27 -10.89
C ASP A 290 -9.11 -27.00 -12.38
N ALA A 291 -9.23 -25.72 -12.76
CA ALA A 291 -9.33 -25.31 -14.16
C ALA A 291 -8.06 -25.64 -14.99
N PHE A 292 -6.91 -25.88 -14.32
CA PHE A 292 -5.62 -26.20 -14.92
C PHE A 292 -5.12 -27.61 -14.57
N GLY A 293 -6.04 -28.54 -14.34
CA GLY A 293 -5.74 -29.96 -14.11
C GLY A 293 -5.71 -30.39 -12.65
N GLY A 294 -6.05 -29.48 -11.73
CA GLY A 294 -6.32 -29.76 -10.32
C GLY A 294 -5.10 -30.07 -9.47
N GLY A 295 -5.38 -30.65 -8.32
CA GLY A 295 -4.43 -30.89 -7.24
C GLY A 295 -4.78 -30.09 -5.98
N PRO A 296 -4.03 -30.25 -4.90
CA PRO A 296 -2.83 -31.09 -4.79
C PRO A 296 -3.15 -32.59 -4.83
N ASP A 297 -2.21 -33.40 -5.33
CA ASP A 297 -2.30 -34.86 -5.38
C ASP A 297 -1.10 -35.51 -4.64
N GLY A 298 -0.96 -36.83 -4.72
CA GLY A 298 0.13 -37.55 -4.05
C GLY A 298 1.53 -37.24 -4.57
N ALA A 299 1.64 -36.61 -5.75
CA ALA A 299 2.92 -36.17 -6.33
C ALA A 299 3.26 -34.72 -5.98
N THR A 300 2.31 -33.92 -5.49
CA THR A 300 2.54 -32.53 -5.06
C THR A 300 3.55 -32.49 -3.92
N GLN A 301 4.62 -31.71 -4.08
CA GLN A 301 5.68 -31.58 -3.07
C GLN A 301 5.41 -30.35 -2.20
N PRO A 302 5.39 -30.47 -0.85
CA PRO A 302 5.33 -29.31 0.05
C PRO A 302 6.69 -28.61 0.15
N GLY A 303 6.72 -27.45 0.80
CA GLY A 303 7.95 -26.78 1.23
C GLY A 303 8.56 -25.81 0.22
N HIS A 304 7.90 -25.56 -0.91
CA HIS A 304 8.33 -24.57 -1.90
C HIS A 304 7.67 -23.22 -1.59
N SER A 305 8.47 -22.25 -1.14
CA SER A 305 7.98 -20.95 -0.70
C SER A 305 7.71 -20.01 -1.86
N MET A 306 6.66 -19.19 -1.76
CA MET A 306 6.63 -17.89 -2.41
C MET A 306 7.57 -16.96 -1.63
N LEU A 307 8.52 -16.34 -2.32
CA LEU A 307 9.43 -15.35 -1.73
C LEU A 307 8.98 -13.95 -2.14
N VAL A 308 8.87 -13.04 -1.17
CA VAL A 308 8.52 -11.64 -1.40
C VAL A 308 9.63 -10.78 -0.83
N ASP A 309 10.32 -10.04 -1.70
CA ASP A 309 11.40 -9.11 -1.32
C ASP A 309 10.80 -7.84 -0.69
N TYR A 310 9.83 -7.23 -1.37
CA TYR A 310 9.11 -6.09 -0.82
C TYR A 310 7.67 -6.01 -1.30
N VAL A 311 6.88 -5.24 -0.55
CA VAL A 311 5.61 -4.63 -0.99
C VAL A 311 5.73 -3.12 -0.84
N GLN A 312 5.34 -2.36 -1.86
CA GLN A 312 5.35 -0.90 -1.86
C GLN A 312 4.03 -0.35 -2.40
N VAL A 313 3.53 0.71 -1.75
CA VAL A 313 2.42 1.52 -2.27
C VAL A 313 2.88 2.95 -2.46
N LEU A 314 2.66 3.47 -3.66
CA LEU A 314 3.02 4.83 -4.06
C LEU A 314 1.78 5.58 -4.53
N THR A 315 1.78 6.90 -4.37
CA THR A 315 0.80 7.80 -5.00
C THR A 315 1.49 8.88 -5.80
N SER A 316 0.85 9.38 -6.86
CA SER A 316 1.36 10.45 -7.72
C SER A 316 0.21 11.26 -8.26
N GLY A 317 0.39 12.56 -8.44
CA GLY A 317 -0.75 13.42 -8.74
C GLY A 317 -1.73 13.45 -7.56
N GLY A 318 -2.80 14.22 -7.70
CA GLY A 318 -3.46 14.79 -6.52
C GLY A 318 -2.75 16.09 -6.12
N GLY A 319 -2.64 17.01 -7.07
CA GLY A 319 -2.42 18.40 -6.71
C GLY A 319 -3.66 18.86 -5.96
N GLY A 320 -3.47 19.46 -4.79
CA GLY A 320 -4.50 20.33 -4.25
C GLY A 320 -4.89 21.35 -5.33
N ASP A 321 -6.15 21.28 -5.75
CA ASP A 321 -6.96 22.38 -6.28
C ASP A 321 -8.42 22.07 -5.89
N PRO A 322 -9.30 23.06 -5.69
CA PRO A 322 -10.06 23.21 -4.45
C PRO A 322 -11.51 22.87 -4.76
N GLY A 323 -11.90 21.61 -4.61
CA GLY A 323 -13.32 21.30 -4.74
C GLY A 323 -13.70 19.87 -5.02
N ASP A 324 -13.11 18.90 -4.33
CA ASP A 324 -13.76 17.60 -4.17
C ASP A 324 -13.99 17.34 -2.67
N PRO A 325 -15.23 17.05 -2.22
CA PRO A 325 -15.60 17.27 -0.84
C PRO A 325 -16.08 15.97 -0.19
N GLY A 326 -15.16 15.08 0.18
CA GLY A 326 -15.59 13.74 0.61
C GLY A 326 -14.68 12.95 1.51
N ASP A 327 -13.41 13.31 1.71
CA ASP A 327 -12.52 12.51 2.56
C ASP A 327 -12.10 13.27 3.83
N PRO A 328 -12.61 12.88 5.01
CA PRO A 328 -12.07 13.33 6.27
C PRO A 328 -10.74 12.63 6.50
N GLY A 329 -9.66 13.20 5.94
CA GLY A 329 -8.31 12.65 6.01
C GLY A 329 -7.93 12.18 7.41
N GLU A 330 -7.27 11.02 7.49
CA GLU A 330 -6.97 10.35 8.75
C GLU A 330 -6.25 11.27 9.77
N PRO A 331 -6.49 11.08 11.08
CA PRO A 331 -5.78 11.81 12.12
C PRO A 331 -4.26 11.56 12.05
N GLY A 332 -3.47 12.62 11.86
CA GLY A 332 -2.01 12.55 12.07
C GLY A 332 -1.10 12.71 10.84
N ASN A 333 -1.62 12.96 9.63
CA ASN A 333 -0.79 13.24 8.46
C ASN A 333 -1.40 14.30 7.52
N ARG A 334 -1.79 15.45 8.08
CA ARG A 334 -2.37 16.56 7.31
C ARG A 334 -1.26 17.49 6.83
N ASP A 335 -1.24 17.85 5.55
CA ASP A 335 -0.35 18.90 5.05
C ASP A 335 -0.93 20.29 5.41
N ALA A 336 -0.17 21.12 6.12
CA ALA A 336 -0.58 22.47 6.47
C ALA A 336 -0.85 23.36 5.25
N TYR A 337 -0.15 23.11 4.14
CA TYR A 337 -0.24 23.91 2.92
C TYR A 337 -1.32 23.42 1.96
N GLY A 338 -1.94 22.28 2.26
CA GLY A 338 -3.15 21.81 1.59
C GLY A 338 -4.41 22.49 2.12
N THR A 339 -5.52 22.27 1.43
CA THR A 339 -6.86 22.61 1.94
C THR A 339 -7.27 21.57 2.98
N ILE A 340 -7.50 22.02 4.21
CA ILE A 340 -8.03 21.19 5.30
C ILE A 340 -9.51 21.49 5.44
N GLN A 341 -10.35 20.51 5.14
CA GLN A 341 -11.81 20.62 5.26
C GLN A 341 -12.20 20.77 6.74
N ALA A 342 -13.10 21.70 7.07
CA ALA A 342 -13.46 21.96 8.46
C ALA A 342 -14.17 20.76 9.08
N GLU A 343 -14.99 20.05 8.32
CA GLU A 343 -15.75 18.86 8.71
C GLU A 343 -14.87 17.63 8.92
N SER A 344 -13.60 17.71 8.52
CA SER A 344 -12.62 16.67 8.77
C SER A 344 -12.03 16.72 10.18
N TYR A 345 -12.57 17.51 11.11
CA TYR A 345 -12.08 17.61 12.48
C TYR A 345 -11.93 16.23 13.17
N ASP A 346 -10.89 16.09 13.99
CA ASP A 346 -10.65 14.89 14.81
C ASP A 346 -11.39 14.93 16.15
N ALA A 347 -11.67 16.14 16.64
CA ALA A 347 -12.54 16.40 17.79
C ALA A 347 -13.16 17.80 17.67
N GLN A 348 -14.31 18.00 18.31
CA GLN A 348 -15.03 19.28 18.26
C GLN A 348 -15.84 19.52 19.54
N SER A 349 -16.35 20.75 19.69
CA SER A 349 -17.47 21.05 20.57
C SER A 349 -18.42 22.07 19.95
N GLY A 350 -19.72 21.81 20.07
CA GLY A 350 -20.80 22.73 19.74
C GLY A 350 -21.16 22.83 18.26
N VAL A 351 -20.59 21.98 17.40
CA VAL A 351 -20.69 22.18 15.94
C VAL A 351 -21.69 21.23 15.27
N ILE A 352 -22.21 21.64 14.11
CA ILE A 352 -22.94 20.75 13.19
C ILE A 352 -22.18 20.57 11.87
N ARG A 353 -22.49 19.48 11.16
CA ARG A 353 -22.11 19.29 9.75
C ARG A 353 -23.36 19.46 8.88
N GLU A 354 -23.24 20.20 7.80
CA GLU A 354 -24.30 20.41 6.82
C GLU A 354 -23.75 20.41 5.41
N SER A 355 -24.61 20.24 4.40
CA SER A 355 -24.20 20.35 3.01
C SER A 355 -23.83 21.79 2.67
N THR A 356 -22.67 21.99 2.06
CA THR A 356 -22.23 23.31 1.61
C THR A 356 -22.73 23.63 0.22
N SER A 357 -23.10 24.89 0.00
CA SER A 357 -23.35 25.44 -1.33
C SER A 357 -22.13 26.15 -1.92
N ASP A 358 -20.95 26.04 -1.29
CA ASP A 358 -19.72 26.62 -1.83
C ASP A 358 -19.27 25.91 -3.11
N ALA A 359 -18.40 26.58 -3.86
CA ALA A 359 -17.69 25.94 -4.95
C ALA A 359 -16.90 24.73 -4.42
N GLY A 360 -17.05 23.58 -5.08
CA GLY A 360 -16.45 22.32 -4.66
C GLY A 360 -17.39 21.35 -3.96
N GLY A 361 -18.56 21.78 -3.48
CA GLY A 361 -19.60 20.91 -2.89
C GLY A 361 -19.25 20.29 -1.52
N GLY A 362 -20.01 19.25 -1.14
CA GLY A 362 -19.88 18.39 0.05
C GLY A 362 -20.36 19.02 1.35
N GLN A 363 -19.54 19.06 2.41
CA GLN A 363 -19.98 19.51 3.73
C GLN A 363 -19.21 20.74 4.23
N ASN A 364 -19.82 21.48 5.16
CA ASN A 364 -19.13 22.47 5.99
C ASN A 364 -19.46 22.25 7.46
N VAL A 365 -18.71 22.90 8.34
CA VAL A 365 -19.05 23.03 9.75
C VAL A 365 -19.86 24.30 9.96
N GLY A 366 -20.95 24.21 10.73
CA GLY A 366 -21.81 25.34 11.03
C GLY A 366 -22.30 25.40 12.47
N ALA A 367 -23.18 26.37 12.73
CA ALA A 367 -23.70 26.73 14.04
C ALA A 367 -22.60 27.10 15.06
N LEU A 368 -21.51 27.73 14.60
CA LEU A 368 -20.37 28.05 15.46
C LEU A 368 -20.64 29.34 16.24
N ALA A 369 -20.63 29.21 17.56
CA ALA A 369 -20.85 30.26 18.53
C ALA A 369 -19.62 30.47 19.43
N ASN A 370 -19.74 31.42 20.37
CA ASN A 370 -18.70 31.68 21.36
C ASN A 370 -18.41 30.44 22.23
N GLY A 371 -17.17 29.97 22.22
CA GLY A 371 -16.69 28.85 23.03
C GLY A 371 -16.56 27.53 22.26
N ASP A 372 -17.03 27.48 21.02
CA ASP A 372 -16.90 26.30 20.16
C ASP A 372 -15.47 26.15 19.63
N TRP A 373 -15.14 24.93 19.20
CA TRP A 373 -13.82 24.64 18.68
C TRP A 373 -13.78 23.38 17.82
N LEU A 374 -12.74 23.30 16.98
CA LEU A 374 -12.36 22.17 16.14
C LEU A 374 -10.90 21.80 16.42
N GLN A 375 -10.57 20.51 16.47
CA GLN A 375 -9.21 19.97 16.56
C GLN A 375 -8.85 19.24 15.26
N PHE A 376 -7.63 19.45 14.81
CA PHE A 376 -7.00 18.76 13.67
C PHE A 376 -5.63 18.25 14.13
N ARG A 377 -5.47 16.93 14.25
CA ARG A 377 -4.28 16.27 14.79
C ARG A 377 -3.20 16.13 13.73
N GLY A 378 -1.96 16.35 14.15
CA GLY A 378 -0.76 16.10 13.35
C GLY A 378 -0.73 16.84 12.01
N VAL A 379 -1.01 18.14 12.03
CA VAL A 379 -0.83 19.03 10.88
C VAL A 379 0.66 19.33 10.71
N ASN A 380 1.21 18.97 9.56
CA ASN A 380 2.62 19.08 9.21
C ASN A 380 2.90 20.38 8.46
N PHE A 381 3.60 21.30 9.12
CA PHE A 381 4.09 22.57 8.56
C PHE A 381 5.51 22.44 7.97
N GLY A 382 6.12 21.26 7.98
CA GLY A 382 7.45 21.03 7.43
C GLY A 382 8.52 21.95 8.02
N SER A 383 9.59 22.19 7.26
CA SER A 383 10.72 23.04 7.70
C SER A 383 10.66 24.49 7.20
N ASN A 384 9.81 24.78 6.21
CA ASN A 384 9.64 26.14 5.68
C ASN A 384 8.55 26.84 6.48
N PRO A 385 8.79 27.95 7.19
CA PRO A 385 7.79 28.51 8.09
C PRO A 385 6.50 28.94 7.38
N ALA A 386 5.36 28.58 7.98
CA ALA A 386 4.08 29.21 7.68
C ALA A 386 3.94 30.55 8.43
N ARG A 387 3.42 31.57 7.75
CA ARG A 387 3.16 32.92 8.28
C ARG A 387 1.76 33.44 7.96
N GLN A 388 1.01 32.70 7.15
CA GLN A 388 -0.35 33.03 6.76
C GLN A 388 -1.30 31.88 7.11
N PHE A 389 -2.51 32.24 7.53
CA PHE A 389 -3.65 31.35 7.67
C PHE A 389 -4.80 31.93 6.85
N SER A 390 -5.53 31.10 6.10
CA SER A 390 -6.74 31.52 5.40
C SER A 390 -7.85 30.52 5.66
N ALA A 391 -9.05 31.01 5.93
CA ALA A 391 -10.23 30.15 6.06
C ALA A 391 -11.37 30.65 5.18
N ARG A 392 -12.12 29.69 4.63
CA ARG A 392 -13.32 29.88 3.84
C ARG A 392 -14.52 29.84 4.76
N VAL A 393 -15.15 30.99 4.98
CA VAL A 393 -16.18 31.19 5.99
C VAL A 393 -17.43 31.86 5.43
N ALA A 394 -18.57 31.56 6.03
CA ALA A 394 -19.85 32.21 5.75
C ALA A 394 -20.51 32.66 7.05
N SER A 395 -21.32 33.71 7.02
CA SER A 395 -22.02 34.23 8.18
C SER A 395 -23.33 34.89 7.75
N GLY A 396 -24.43 34.35 8.26
CA GLY A 396 -25.76 34.95 8.19
C GLY A 396 -26.12 35.78 9.43
N ALA A 397 -25.14 36.11 10.27
CA ALA A 397 -25.37 36.72 11.57
C ALA A 397 -26.04 38.10 11.44
N GLY A 398 -26.93 38.42 12.38
CA GLY A 398 -27.62 39.72 12.42
C GLY A 398 -26.65 40.90 12.60
N ALA A 399 -27.14 42.11 12.32
CA ALA A 399 -26.34 43.32 12.50
C ALA A 399 -25.81 43.45 13.94
N GLY A 400 -24.51 43.72 14.08
CA GLY A 400 -23.85 43.82 15.39
C GLY A 400 -23.35 42.49 15.97
N ILE A 401 -23.62 41.36 15.32
CA ILE A 401 -23.06 40.06 15.70
C ILE A 401 -21.80 39.81 14.86
N SER A 402 -20.68 39.56 15.55
CA SER A 402 -19.39 39.23 14.96
C SER A 402 -18.53 38.46 15.98
N GLY A 403 -17.49 37.80 15.51
CA GLY A 403 -16.54 37.10 16.38
C GLY A 403 -15.19 36.89 15.70
N LEU A 404 -14.30 36.21 16.42
CA LEU A 404 -12.97 35.85 15.98
C LEU A 404 -12.93 34.36 15.64
N VAL A 405 -12.30 34.06 14.50
CA VAL A 405 -11.77 32.72 14.19
C VAL A 405 -10.29 32.76 14.55
N GLU A 406 -9.90 31.97 15.55
CA GLU A 406 -8.55 31.96 16.10
C GLU A 406 -7.88 30.61 15.81
N VAL A 407 -6.58 30.63 15.50
CA VAL A 407 -5.76 29.41 15.37
C VAL A 407 -4.87 29.26 16.58
N ARG A 408 -4.87 28.07 17.19
CA ARG A 408 -4.01 27.69 18.31
C ARG A 408 -3.29 26.38 18.00
N LEU A 409 -2.11 26.18 18.56
CA LEU A 409 -1.32 24.96 18.37
C LEU A 409 -1.23 24.16 19.68
N ASP A 410 -1.26 22.84 19.56
CA ASP A 410 -1.03 21.80 20.57
C ASP A 410 -2.00 21.76 21.76
N SER A 411 -2.68 22.87 22.05
CA SER A 411 -3.73 22.96 23.07
C SER A 411 -4.65 24.15 22.84
N ARG A 412 -5.95 23.95 23.10
CA ARG A 412 -6.96 25.03 23.12
C ARG A 412 -6.64 26.13 24.14
N GLY A 413 -5.87 25.80 25.18
CA GLY A 413 -5.47 26.76 26.22
C GLY A 413 -4.29 27.65 25.83
N ASN A 414 -3.56 27.32 24.76
CA ASN A 414 -2.41 28.11 24.31
C ASN A 414 -2.88 29.41 23.66
N ALA A 415 -2.05 30.46 23.72
CA ALA A 415 -2.35 31.73 23.04
C ALA A 415 -2.55 31.53 21.52
N PRO A 416 -3.46 32.27 20.87
CA PRO A 416 -3.61 32.20 19.42
C PRO A 416 -2.32 32.56 18.71
N ILE A 417 -1.94 31.79 17.69
CA ILE A 417 -0.84 32.15 16.80
C ILE A 417 -1.27 33.20 15.77
N GLY A 418 -2.58 33.34 15.53
CA GLY A 418 -3.20 34.42 14.78
C GLY A 418 -4.71 34.25 14.72
N SER A 419 -5.39 35.25 14.17
CA SER A 419 -6.86 35.31 14.11
C SER A 419 -7.34 36.32 13.07
N PHE A 420 -8.59 36.17 12.63
CA PHE A 420 -9.31 37.23 11.91
C PHE A 420 -10.71 37.42 12.50
N ALA A 421 -11.27 38.62 12.32
CA ALA A 421 -12.65 38.92 12.67
C ALA A 421 -13.60 38.62 11.50
N VAL A 422 -14.78 38.10 11.81
CA VAL A 422 -15.85 37.83 10.84
C VAL A 422 -17.18 38.33 11.38
N GLY A 423 -17.91 39.04 10.52
CA GLY A 423 -19.32 39.40 10.69
C GLY A 423 -20.12 38.92 9.49
N ASN A 424 -21.32 39.45 9.30
CA ASN A 424 -22.22 39.04 8.22
C ASN A 424 -21.53 39.07 6.83
N THR A 425 -21.54 37.94 6.13
CA THR A 425 -20.96 37.81 4.77
C THR A 425 -22.00 37.88 3.65
N GLY A 426 -23.28 37.87 3.99
CA GLY A 426 -24.43 37.85 3.08
C GLY A 426 -25.42 36.70 3.34
N GLY A 427 -25.08 35.75 4.22
CA GLY A 427 -25.87 34.55 4.49
C GLY A 427 -25.03 33.38 5.01
N TRP A 428 -25.67 32.36 5.59
CA TRP A 428 -25.01 31.18 6.18
C TRP A 428 -24.26 30.28 5.18
N GLN A 429 -24.51 30.49 3.89
CA GLN A 429 -23.87 29.79 2.78
C GLN A 429 -23.27 30.80 1.77
N SER A 430 -23.05 32.06 2.19
CA SER A 430 -22.40 33.10 1.38
C SER A 430 -20.92 33.18 1.72
N TRP A 431 -20.13 32.37 1.03
CA TRP A 431 -18.74 32.07 1.37
C TRP A 431 -17.73 33.15 0.95
N ARG A 432 -16.81 33.47 1.86
CA ARG A 432 -15.66 34.37 1.66
C ARG A 432 -14.38 33.73 2.21
N THR A 433 -13.25 33.95 1.55
CA THR A 433 -11.95 33.53 2.08
C THR A 433 -11.31 34.70 2.81
N ILE A 434 -11.05 34.55 4.11
CA ILE A 434 -10.48 35.61 4.95
C ILE A 434 -9.09 35.19 5.40
N PRO A 435 -8.03 35.95 5.05
CA PRO A 435 -6.68 35.69 5.52
C PRO A 435 -6.39 36.33 6.88
N ALA A 436 -5.45 35.74 7.62
CA ALA A 436 -4.83 36.28 8.82
C ALA A 436 -3.31 36.04 8.79
N ASN A 437 -2.56 36.99 9.33
CA ASN A 437 -1.15 36.75 9.66
C ASN A 437 -1.07 35.88 10.91
N ILE A 438 -0.11 34.95 10.92
CA ILE A 438 0.19 34.10 12.07
C ILE A 438 1.66 34.25 12.50
N SER A 439 1.92 33.89 13.75
CA SER A 439 3.27 33.62 14.23
C SER A 439 3.91 32.51 13.38
N SER A 440 5.23 32.55 13.18
CA SER A 440 5.96 31.59 12.36
C SER A 440 5.82 30.16 12.91
N VAL A 441 5.35 29.21 12.09
CA VAL A 441 5.16 27.80 12.48
C VAL A 441 5.93 26.86 11.56
N THR A 442 6.58 25.84 12.13
CA THR A 442 7.27 24.74 11.44
C THR A 442 7.08 23.47 12.26
N GLY A 443 7.28 22.30 11.66
CA GLY A 443 7.13 21.00 12.33
C GLY A 443 5.69 20.53 12.32
N THR A 444 5.39 19.52 13.14
CA THR A 444 4.06 18.91 13.21
C THR A 444 3.36 19.32 14.49
N HIS A 445 2.13 19.81 14.39
CA HIS A 445 1.34 20.32 15.51
C HIS A 445 -0.10 19.83 15.45
N ASP A 446 -0.74 19.71 16.61
CA ASP A 446 -2.19 19.66 16.65
C ASP A 446 -2.71 21.10 16.45
N VAL A 447 -3.56 21.32 15.45
CA VAL A 447 -4.15 22.62 15.17
C VAL A 447 -5.54 22.68 15.77
N TYR A 448 -5.84 23.79 16.44
CA TYR A 448 -7.17 24.11 16.93
C TYR A 448 -7.70 25.36 16.25
N LEU A 449 -8.93 25.29 15.76
CA LEU A 449 -9.73 26.49 15.48
C LEU A 449 -10.64 26.75 16.68
N THR A 450 -10.57 27.95 17.26
CA THR A 450 -11.45 28.36 18.37
C THR A 450 -12.26 29.59 17.97
N PHE A 451 -13.50 29.65 18.46
CA PHE A 451 -14.46 30.68 18.08
C PHE A 451 -14.80 31.54 19.30
N THR A 452 -14.50 32.84 19.22
CA THR A 452 -14.69 33.79 20.33
C THR A 452 -15.60 34.93 19.89
N SER A 453 -16.66 35.20 20.64
CA SER A 453 -17.58 36.31 20.38
C SER A 453 -18.04 36.96 21.69
N GLY A 454 -18.34 38.25 21.65
CA GLY A 454 -18.90 38.97 22.79
C GLY A 454 -20.36 38.61 23.09
N GLN A 455 -20.97 37.71 22.32
CA GLN A 455 -22.37 37.30 22.40
C GLN A 455 -22.52 35.78 22.21
N PRO A 456 -23.60 35.17 22.72
CA PRO A 456 -23.78 33.71 22.66
C PRO A 456 -24.35 33.19 21.33
N ALA A 457 -24.75 34.07 20.41
CA ALA A 457 -25.34 33.67 19.14
C ALA A 457 -24.27 33.13 18.16
N ASP A 458 -24.67 32.14 17.35
CA ASP A 458 -23.89 31.64 16.22
C ASP A 458 -23.50 32.80 15.31
N PHE A 459 -22.25 32.81 14.86
CA PHE A 459 -21.73 33.92 14.06
C PHE A 459 -20.95 33.48 12.82
N VAL A 460 -20.59 32.21 12.68
CA VAL A 460 -19.79 31.74 11.54
C VAL A 460 -20.06 30.28 11.18
N ASN A 461 -19.94 29.98 9.89
CA ASN A 461 -19.75 28.65 9.33
C ASN A 461 -18.35 28.59 8.70
N VAL A 462 -17.68 27.46 8.77
CA VAL A 462 -16.35 27.24 8.16
C VAL A 462 -16.43 26.06 7.19
N ASN A 463 -16.01 26.28 5.95
CA ASN A 463 -15.92 25.25 4.92
C ASN A 463 -14.56 24.56 4.99
N TRP A 464 -13.48 25.32 4.80
CA TRP A 464 -12.11 24.81 4.86
C TRP A 464 -11.13 25.87 5.31
N PHE A 465 -9.89 25.47 5.62
CA PHE A 465 -8.78 26.37 5.88
C PHE A 465 -7.46 25.85 5.30
N THR A 466 -6.46 26.73 5.20
CA THR A 466 -5.12 26.40 4.72
C THR A 466 -4.07 27.36 5.32
N PHE A 467 -2.81 26.95 5.31
CA PHE A 467 -1.68 27.78 5.71
C PHE A 467 -0.78 28.15 4.52
N GLY A 468 -0.05 29.25 4.66
CA GLY A 468 0.85 29.77 3.63
C GLY A 468 2.12 30.39 4.22
N HIS A 469 3.10 30.63 3.36
CA HIS A 469 4.42 31.18 3.73
C HIS A 469 4.43 32.68 4.00
#